data_AF-D8M166-F1
#
_entry.id   AF-D8M166-F1
#
_cell.length_a   1.000
_cell.length_b   1.000
_cell.length_c   1.000
_cell.angle_alpha   90.00
_cell.angle_beta   90.00
_cell.angle_gamma   90.00
#
_symmetry.space_group_name_H-M   'P 1'
#
loop_
_entity.id
_entity.type
_entity.pdbx_description
1 polymer ?
#
loop_
_entity_poly.entity_id
_entity_poly.type
_entity_poly.pdbx_seq_one_letter_code
_entity_poly.pdbx_strand_id
1 'polypeptide(L)'
;MLFASIRRSIFRDPGLRLRFLEVLINGVAECLSSGHGLNDEDTYNMMCQLLGRLKSNFQLSELMKTAQFATCFELISNFTCTSLRDWNACNNSINFLLTLWSRMTCAFRYVQITSAIALNQNVLANLIPRIVEAYIEGRLLQVLDDGGNSNPLDDPDTLREEMTQIPQIIRFVYPTCGEFLLRRFIELSNEYQVELGKLFEGNGELQEEIANLESSGEKLALLIHIIANVISGQSFMLIQVTSNHNFYDAQLSRNVLQLVNYCMQEQQSHGYRCHPQLEVAFLSFFLIFRRTFVNDQKSFAIIREYEDCKNGPIPQRAEVPPIFGM
;
A
#
# COMPACT_ATOMS: atom_id res chain seq x y z
N MET A 1 22.84 4.45 13.07
CA MET A 1 22.26 5.35 12.04
C MET A 1 23.28 6.03 11.12
N LEU A 2 24.33 6.72 11.63
CA LEU A 2 25.25 7.51 10.80
C LEU A 2 25.96 6.70 9.70
N PHE A 3 26.25 5.43 9.97
CA PHE A 3 26.93 4.53 9.02
C PHE A 3 26.13 4.35 7.71
N ALA A 4 24.81 4.15 7.76
CA ALA A 4 23.98 4.06 6.54
C ALA A 4 23.80 5.40 5.81
N SER A 5 24.21 6.52 6.42
CA SER A 5 24.10 7.86 5.85
C SER A 5 25.34 8.27 5.04
N ILE A 6 26.36 7.40 4.94
CA ILE A 6 27.57 7.66 4.15
C ILE A 6 27.20 7.77 2.68
N ARG A 7 27.56 8.91 2.07
CA ARG A 7 27.27 9.19 0.66
C ARG A 7 28.10 8.28 -0.24
N ARG A 8 27.46 7.76 -1.29
CA ARG A 8 28.11 6.95 -2.32
C ARG A 8 29.36 7.59 -2.94
N SER A 9 29.41 8.92 -3.04
CA SER A 9 30.54 9.66 -3.62
C SER A 9 31.84 9.60 -2.81
N ILE A 10 31.78 9.18 -1.54
CA ILE A 10 32.98 8.96 -0.71
C ILE A 10 33.81 7.79 -1.26
N PHE A 11 33.15 6.79 -1.85
CA PHE A 11 33.82 5.62 -2.42
C PHE A 11 34.12 5.84 -3.90
N ARG A 12 35.37 6.18 -4.21
CA ARG A 12 35.84 6.30 -5.60
C ARG A 12 35.99 4.93 -6.28
N ASP A 13 36.40 3.92 -5.51
CA ASP A 13 36.52 2.55 -5.98
C ASP A 13 35.19 1.76 -5.80
N PRO A 14 34.61 1.22 -6.88
CA PRO A 14 33.44 0.33 -6.80
C PRO A 14 33.65 -0.89 -5.90
N GLY A 15 34.87 -1.43 -5.80
CA GLY A 15 35.18 -2.58 -4.96
C GLY A 15 35.07 -2.28 -3.46
N LEU A 16 35.72 -1.21 -3.01
CA LEU A 16 35.59 -0.71 -1.63
C LEU A 16 34.14 -0.36 -1.27
N ARG A 17 33.39 0.20 -2.23
CA ARG A 17 31.96 0.49 -2.03
C ARG A 17 31.14 -0.78 -1.78
N LEU A 18 31.39 -1.84 -2.56
CA LEU A 18 30.69 -3.10 -2.37
C LEU A 18 31.03 -3.73 -1.01
N ARG A 19 32.31 -3.75 -0.62
CA ARG A 19 32.74 -4.23 0.70
C ARG A 19 32.10 -3.46 1.85
N PHE A 20 31.97 -2.14 1.71
CA PHE A 20 31.25 -1.32 2.68
C PHE A 20 29.77 -1.74 2.80
N LEU A 21 29.10 -1.97 1.67
CA LEU A 21 27.72 -2.45 1.66
C LEU A 21 27.58 -3.84 2.28
N GLU A 22 28.54 -4.74 2.05
CA GLU A 22 28.56 -6.06 2.70
C GLU A 22 28.65 -5.93 4.23
N VAL A 23 29.55 -5.08 4.74
CA VAL A 23 29.66 -4.82 6.18
C VAL A 23 28.36 -4.23 6.74
N LEU A 24 27.76 -3.26 6.04
CA LEU A 24 26.51 -2.64 6.48
C LEU A 24 25.34 -3.65 6.50
N ILE A 25 25.17 -4.45 5.44
CA ILE A 25 24.11 -5.45 5.33
C ILE A 25 24.29 -6.56 6.37
N ASN A 26 25.53 -7.03 6.58
CA ASN A 26 25.83 -8.03 7.60
C ASN A 26 25.55 -7.50 9.00
N GLY A 27 25.95 -6.27 9.31
CA GLY A 27 25.67 -5.65 10.61
C GLY A 27 24.17 -5.48 10.87
N VAL A 28 23.40 -5.05 9.87
CA VAL A 28 21.94 -4.98 9.99
C VAL A 28 21.33 -6.37 10.23
N ALA A 29 21.77 -7.38 9.48
CA ALA A 29 21.29 -8.75 9.65
C ALA A 29 21.61 -9.30 11.06
N GLU A 30 22.80 -9.04 11.59
CA GLU A 30 23.22 -9.47 12.93
C GLU A 30 22.43 -8.77 14.04
N CYS A 31 22.19 -7.46 13.92
CA CYS A 31 21.36 -6.74 14.89
C CYS A 31 19.92 -7.27 14.90
N LEU A 32 19.33 -7.52 13.73
CA LEU A 32 17.97 -8.03 13.64
C LEU A 32 17.85 -9.50 14.07
N SER A 33 18.84 -10.35 13.78
CA SER A 33 18.81 -11.76 14.16
C SER A 33 19.06 -11.98 15.65
N SER A 34 19.91 -11.16 16.27
CA SER A 34 20.16 -11.22 17.72
C SER A 34 19.02 -10.64 18.55
N GLY A 35 18.24 -9.70 17.99
CA GLY A 35 17.17 -8.99 18.70
C GLY A 35 17.66 -8.13 19.86
N HIS A 36 18.98 -7.98 20.02
CA HIS A 36 19.55 -7.35 21.19
C HIS A 36 19.22 -5.85 21.23
N GLY A 37 18.66 -5.38 22.34
CA GLY A 37 18.29 -3.99 22.53
C GLY A 37 16.99 -3.57 21.85
N LEU A 38 16.33 -4.42 21.04
CA LEU A 38 15.07 -4.06 20.37
C LEU A 38 13.86 -4.03 21.31
N ASN A 39 14.02 -4.36 22.59
CA ASN A 39 12.98 -4.15 23.61
C ASN A 39 12.96 -2.70 24.14
N ASP A 40 13.99 -1.91 23.83
CA ASP A 40 14.09 -0.50 24.21
C ASP A 40 13.57 0.39 23.06
N GLU A 41 12.68 1.32 23.39
CA GLU A 41 11.95 2.14 22.41
C GLU A 41 12.91 3.00 21.57
N ASP A 42 13.92 3.61 22.19
CA ASP A 42 14.91 4.44 21.50
C ASP A 42 15.74 3.62 20.51
N THR A 43 16.19 2.43 20.94
CA THR A 43 16.96 1.51 20.11
C THR A 43 16.12 0.98 18.95
N TYR A 44 14.84 0.69 19.20
CA TYR A 44 13.88 0.28 18.18
C TYR A 44 13.69 1.37 17.12
N ASN A 45 13.42 2.60 17.55
CA ASN A 45 13.27 3.75 16.67
C ASN A 45 14.56 4.01 15.85
N MET A 46 15.72 3.91 16.49
CA MET A 46 17.02 4.03 15.82
C MET A 46 17.20 2.95 14.74
N MET A 47 16.71 1.73 14.96
CA MET A 47 16.68 0.66 13.97
C MET A 47 15.74 1.02 12.81
N CYS A 48 14.50 1.44 13.06
CA CYS A 48 13.58 1.90 12.02
C CYS A 48 14.19 3.01 11.16
N GLN A 49 14.82 4.01 11.79
CA GLN A 49 15.47 5.11 11.08
C GLN A 49 16.70 4.66 10.27
N LEU A 50 17.49 3.72 10.79
CA LEU A 50 18.60 3.10 10.05
C LEU A 50 18.08 2.41 8.78
N LEU A 51 17.02 1.61 8.93
CA LEU A 51 16.38 0.88 7.83
C LEU A 51 15.80 1.84 6.79
N GLY A 52 15.06 2.86 7.20
CA GLY A 52 14.52 3.90 6.30
C GLY A 52 15.61 4.60 5.47
N ARG A 53 16.85 4.64 5.96
CA ARG A 53 17.98 5.25 5.26
C ARG A 53 18.79 4.29 4.40
N LEU A 54 18.62 2.97 4.53
CA LEU A 54 19.45 1.94 3.90
C LEU A 54 19.56 2.10 2.37
N LYS A 55 18.46 2.46 1.70
CA LYS A 55 18.40 2.67 0.25
C LYS A 55 18.77 4.08 -0.22
N SER A 56 18.92 5.04 0.69
CA SER A 56 18.97 6.48 0.34
C SER A 56 20.24 6.86 -0.42
N ASN A 57 21.37 6.26 -0.07
CA ASN A 57 22.68 6.68 -0.59
C ASN A 57 23.20 5.80 -1.73
N PHE A 58 22.76 4.55 -1.83
CA PHE A 58 23.30 3.56 -2.75
C PHE A 58 22.27 3.08 -3.77
N GLN A 59 22.72 2.61 -4.93
CA GLN A 59 21.83 2.05 -5.94
C GLN A 59 21.33 0.66 -5.49
N LEU A 60 20.07 0.33 -5.82
CA LEU A 60 19.51 -0.98 -5.44
C LEU A 60 20.30 -2.13 -6.07
N SER A 61 20.75 -1.96 -7.31
CA SER A 61 21.61 -2.93 -8.01
C SER A 61 22.95 -3.18 -7.31
N GLU A 62 23.43 -2.26 -6.46
CA GLU A 62 24.65 -2.46 -5.67
C GLU A 62 24.35 -3.26 -4.40
N LEU A 63 23.23 -2.97 -3.74
CA LEU A 63 22.76 -3.75 -2.59
C LEU A 63 22.48 -5.20 -2.97
N MET A 64 21.81 -5.43 -4.10
CA MET A 64 21.48 -6.76 -4.62
C MET A 64 22.70 -7.61 -5.01
N LYS A 65 23.91 -7.01 -5.11
CA LYS A 65 25.14 -7.77 -5.34
C LYS A 65 25.73 -8.39 -4.07
N THR A 66 25.31 -7.90 -2.91
CA THR A 66 25.80 -8.44 -1.63
C THR A 66 25.27 -9.87 -1.43
N ALA A 67 26.13 -10.78 -0.97
CA ALA A 67 25.76 -12.19 -0.81
C ALA A 67 24.64 -12.39 0.23
N GLN A 68 24.57 -11.53 1.26
CA GLN A 68 23.59 -11.59 2.34
C GLN A 68 22.32 -10.78 2.07
N PHE A 69 22.14 -10.24 0.85
CA PHE A 69 20.97 -9.44 0.51
C PHE A 69 19.65 -10.17 0.84
N ALA A 70 19.45 -11.38 0.33
CA ALA A 70 18.22 -12.14 0.54
C ALA A 70 17.95 -12.38 2.04
N THR A 71 18.93 -12.90 2.78
CA THR A 71 18.81 -13.20 4.22
C THR A 71 18.56 -11.94 5.05
N CYS A 72 19.25 -10.84 4.75
CA CYS A 72 19.05 -9.59 5.46
C CYS A 72 17.66 -9.02 5.20
N PHE A 73 17.18 -9.03 3.95
CA PHE A 73 15.86 -8.50 3.61
C PHE A 73 14.72 -9.35 4.18
N GLU A 74 14.92 -10.66 4.31
CA GLU A 74 14.03 -11.55 5.05
C GLU A 74 13.86 -11.07 6.51
N LEU A 75 14.97 -10.85 7.22
CA LEU A 75 14.96 -10.32 8.59
C LEU A 75 14.31 -8.94 8.69
N ILE A 76 14.65 -8.01 7.78
CA ILE A 76 14.08 -6.65 7.75
C ILE A 76 12.56 -6.72 7.58
N SER A 77 12.07 -7.59 6.70
CA SER A 77 10.63 -7.72 6.48
C SER A 77 9.90 -8.40 7.63
N ASN A 78 10.50 -9.40 8.29
CA ASN A 78 9.90 -9.99 9.50
C ASN A 78 9.79 -8.94 10.60
N PHE A 79 10.87 -8.18 10.83
CA PHE A 79 10.86 -7.03 11.73
C PHE A 79 9.76 -6.04 11.34
N THR A 80 9.70 -5.65 10.06
CA THR A 80 8.69 -4.71 9.55
C THR A 80 7.26 -5.23 9.80
N CYS A 81 6.97 -6.50 9.51
CA CYS A 81 5.64 -7.06 9.71
C CYS A 81 5.24 -7.06 11.19
N THR A 82 6.18 -7.35 12.10
CA THR A 82 5.95 -7.21 13.54
C THR A 82 5.68 -5.75 13.92
N SER A 83 6.49 -4.80 13.44
CA SER A 83 6.30 -3.36 13.71
C SER A 83 4.96 -2.82 13.23
N LEU A 84 4.47 -3.31 12.09
CA LEU A 84 3.22 -2.85 11.49
C LEU A 84 1.99 -3.40 12.22
N ARG A 85 2.10 -4.59 12.80
CA ARG A 85 1.02 -5.23 13.57
C ARG A 85 0.98 -4.77 15.03
N ASP A 86 2.13 -4.36 15.58
CA ASP A 86 2.24 -3.77 16.91
C ASP A 86 2.45 -2.24 16.81
N TRP A 87 1.37 -1.52 16.53
CA TRP A 87 1.41 -0.06 16.35
C TRP A 87 1.85 0.68 17.61
N ASN A 88 1.57 0.14 18.79
CA ASN A 88 1.93 0.74 20.07
C ASN A 88 3.45 0.80 20.26
N ALA A 89 4.18 -0.21 19.79
CA ALA A 89 5.64 -0.21 19.83
C ALA A 89 6.29 0.76 18.84
N CYS A 90 5.56 1.25 17.82
CA CYS A 90 6.17 1.82 16.61
C CYS A 90 5.55 3.12 16.08
N ASN A 91 4.61 3.74 16.79
CA ASN A 91 3.72 4.76 16.21
C ASN A 91 4.48 5.89 15.46
N ASN A 92 5.59 6.39 16.01
CA ASN A 92 6.41 7.44 15.40
C ASN A 92 7.41 6.96 14.33
N SER A 93 7.54 5.65 14.14
CA SER A 93 8.64 5.02 13.40
C SER A 93 8.21 4.25 12.15
N ILE A 94 6.90 3.97 11.99
CA ILE A 94 6.34 3.21 10.86
C ILE A 94 6.70 3.88 9.52
N ASN A 95 6.67 5.21 9.45
CA ASN A 95 7.00 5.97 8.25
C ASN A 95 8.41 5.67 7.69
N PHE A 96 9.40 5.38 8.56
CA PHE A 96 10.74 5.01 8.09
C PHE A 96 10.74 3.65 7.39
N LEU A 97 9.98 2.69 7.90
CA LEU A 97 9.86 1.35 7.31
C LEU A 97 9.10 1.41 5.98
N LEU A 98 7.97 2.13 5.93
CA LEU A 98 7.23 2.34 4.68
C LEU A 98 8.09 3.06 3.63
N THR A 99 8.85 4.06 4.05
CA THR A 99 9.80 4.77 3.17
C THR A 99 10.86 3.84 2.59
N LEU A 100 11.41 2.91 3.37
CA LEU A 100 12.36 1.91 2.86
C LEU A 100 11.72 1.10 1.73
N TRP A 101 10.57 0.48 1.99
CA TRP A 101 9.92 -0.42 1.05
C TRP A 101 9.44 0.29 -0.21
N SER A 102 8.83 1.47 -0.07
CA SER A 102 8.45 2.33 -1.19
C SER A 102 9.65 2.71 -2.06
N ARG A 103 10.78 3.10 -1.46
CA ARG A 103 12.01 3.41 -2.21
C ARG A 103 12.59 2.18 -2.90
N MET A 104 12.48 1.00 -2.29
CA MET A 104 12.93 -0.25 -2.91
C MET A 104 12.08 -0.60 -4.13
N THR A 105 10.76 -0.60 -4.01
CA THR A 105 9.87 -0.93 -5.14
C THR A 105 10.00 0.09 -6.26
N CYS A 106 10.14 1.37 -5.92
CA CYS A 106 10.41 2.42 -6.92
C CYS A 106 11.73 2.20 -7.65
N ALA A 107 12.81 1.92 -6.91
CA ALA A 107 14.13 1.75 -7.52
C ALA A 107 14.23 0.48 -8.36
N PHE A 108 13.55 -0.61 -7.97
CA PHE A 108 13.60 -1.89 -8.67
C PHE A 108 13.12 -1.78 -10.12
N ARG A 109 12.14 -0.92 -10.40
CA ARG A 109 11.64 -0.67 -11.76
C ARG A 109 12.71 -0.23 -12.78
N TYR A 110 13.84 0.30 -12.29
CA TYR A 110 14.95 0.76 -13.11
C TYR A 110 16.17 -0.18 -13.06
N VAL A 111 16.09 -1.29 -12.32
CA VAL A 111 17.21 -2.24 -12.19
C VAL A 111 17.25 -3.14 -13.42
N GLN A 112 18.40 -3.15 -14.10
CA GLN A 112 18.70 -4.11 -15.15
C GLN A 112 19.24 -5.41 -14.52
N ILE A 113 18.54 -6.52 -14.75
CA ILE A 113 18.92 -7.82 -14.16
C ILE A 113 20.15 -8.37 -14.88
N THR A 114 21.31 -8.25 -14.22
CA THR A 114 22.57 -8.87 -14.63
C THR A 114 22.75 -10.23 -13.97
N SER A 115 23.65 -11.08 -14.49
CA SER A 115 24.01 -12.36 -13.87
C SER A 115 24.39 -12.24 -12.39
N ALA A 116 25.07 -11.16 -12.01
CA ALA A 116 25.51 -10.91 -10.63
C ALA A 116 24.37 -10.65 -9.63
N ILE A 117 23.15 -10.31 -10.10
CA ILE A 117 21.99 -10.02 -9.24
C ILE A 117 20.80 -10.93 -9.51
N ALA A 118 20.92 -11.87 -10.46
CA ALA A 118 19.83 -12.76 -10.88
C ALA A 118 19.27 -13.60 -9.72
N LEU A 119 20.13 -14.05 -8.80
CA LEU A 119 19.71 -14.79 -7.59
C LEU A 119 18.79 -13.97 -6.69
N ASN A 120 18.98 -12.65 -6.65
CA ASN A 120 18.24 -11.73 -5.78
C ASN A 120 17.04 -11.06 -6.46
N GLN A 121 16.77 -11.37 -7.74
CA GLN A 121 15.76 -10.67 -8.54
C GLN A 121 14.34 -10.76 -7.95
N ASN A 122 13.98 -11.91 -7.39
CA ASN A 122 12.63 -12.18 -6.89
C ASN A 122 12.47 -11.92 -5.39
N VAL A 123 13.54 -11.56 -4.68
CA VAL A 123 13.50 -11.38 -3.22
C VAL A 123 12.40 -10.39 -2.86
N LEU A 124 12.46 -9.16 -3.37
CA LEU A 124 11.46 -8.14 -3.06
C LEU A 124 10.04 -8.58 -3.43
N ALA A 125 9.85 -9.19 -4.61
CA ALA A 125 8.53 -9.64 -5.06
C ALA A 125 7.91 -10.67 -4.10
N ASN A 126 8.74 -11.51 -3.47
CA ASN A 126 8.30 -12.49 -2.48
C ASN A 126 7.99 -11.87 -1.10
N LEU A 127 8.67 -10.77 -0.72
CA LEU A 127 8.49 -10.17 0.62
C LEU A 127 7.39 -9.10 0.66
N ILE A 128 7.14 -8.40 -0.44
CA ILE A 128 6.17 -7.29 -0.46
C ILE A 128 4.74 -7.72 -0.06
N PRO A 129 4.19 -8.87 -0.52
CA PRO A 129 2.83 -9.26 -0.15
C PRO A 129 2.60 -9.36 1.36
N ARG A 130 3.54 -9.96 2.11
CA ARG A 130 3.42 -10.06 3.58
C ARG A 130 3.48 -8.71 4.29
N ILE A 131 4.20 -7.74 3.75
CA ILE A 131 4.32 -6.39 4.32
C ILE A 131 3.02 -5.63 4.09
N VAL A 132 2.43 -5.76 2.90
CA VAL A 132 1.12 -5.17 2.58
C VAL A 132 0.04 -5.73 3.49
N GLU A 133 0.00 -7.05 3.66
CA GLU A 133 -0.91 -7.73 4.58
C GLU A 133 -0.73 -7.22 6.02
N ALA A 134 0.51 -7.20 6.51
CA ALA A 134 0.80 -6.72 7.86
C ALA A 134 0.40 -5.26 8.08
N TYR A 135 0.60 -4.39 7.08
CA TYR A 135 0.18 -2.99 7.14
C TYR A 135 -1.34 -2.86 7.22
N ILE A 136 -2.07 -3.50 6.30
CA ILE A 136 -3.53 -3.39 6.22
C ILE A 136 -4.16 -3.95 7.49
N GLU A 137 -3.80 -5.17 7.90
CA GLU A 137 -4.37 -5.78 9.11
C GLU A 137 -3.97 -5.01 10.37
N GLY A 138 -2.71 -4.55 10.46
CA GLY A 138 -2.25 -3.74 11.59
C GLY A 138 -3.05 -2.44 11.76
N ARG A 139 -3.32 -1.72 10.66
CA ARG A 139 -4.12 -0.49 10.70
C ARG A 139 -5.60 -0.78 10.98
N LEU A 140 -6.16 -1.87 10.47
CA LEU A 140 -7.54 -2.30 10.78
C LEU A 140 -7.71 -2.67 12.26
N LEU A 141 -6.69 -3.27 12.88
CA LEU A 141 -6.66 -3.55 14.31
C LEU A 141 -6.50 -2.25 15.14
N GLN A 142 -5.70 -1.29 14.67
CA GLN A 142 -5.56 0.00 15.35
C GLN A 142 -6.87 0.79 15.41
N VAL A 143 -7.72 0.69 14.37
CA VAL A 143 -9.07 1.30 14.39
C VAL A 143 -9.95 0.71 15.49
N LEU A 144 -9.68 -0.51 15.96
CA LEU A 144 -10.43 -1.18 17.03
C LEU A 144 -9.97 -0.85 18.45
N ASP A 145 -8.84 -0.17 18.61
CA ASP A 145 -8.21 0.02 19.91
C ASP A 145 -8.69 1.32 20.59
N ASP A 146 -9.70 1.19 21.46
CA ASP A 146 -10.22 2.30 22.27
C ASP A 146 -9.22 2.77 23.37
N GLY A 147 -8.10 2.06 23.58
CA GLY A 147 -7.32 2.14 24.82
C GLY A 147 -5.90 2.71 24.74
N GLY A 148 -5.29 2.91 23.56
CA GLY A 148 -3.83 3.10 23.50
C GLY A 148 -3.23 4.12 22.53
N ASN A 149 -3.87 4.42 21.41
CA ASN A 149 -3.43 5.46 20.45
C ASN A 149 -4.62 5.88 19.60
N SER A 150 -4.72 7.17 19.28
CA SER A 150 -5.80 7.75 18.47
C SER A 150 -5.99 6.98 17.15
N ASN A 151 -7.24 6.69 16.81
CA ASN A 151 -7.64 6.08 15.54
C ASN A 151 -6.88 6.75 14.37
N PRO A 152 -6.29 6.00 13.41
CA PRO A 152 -5.52 6.58 12.31
C PRO A 152 -6.33 7.57 11.45
N LEU A 153 -7.65 7.52 11.52
CA LEU A 153 -8.55 8.46 10.83
C LEU A 153 -8.66 9.82 11.53
N ASP A 154 -8.28 9.91 12.81
CA ASP A 154 -8.24 11.15 13.59
C ASP A 154 -6.97 11.99 13.33
N ASP A 155 -5.93 11.37 12.75
CA ASP A 155 -4.71 12.04 12.31
C ASP A 155 -4.55 11.99 10.77
N PRO A 156 -5.25 12.88 10.06
CA PRO A 156 -5.23 12.89 8.60
C PRO A 156 -3.87 13.26 8.02
N ASP A 157 -3.00 13.94 8.76
CA ASP A 157 -1.68 14.32 8.30
C ASP A 157 -0.73 13.12 8.28
N THR A 158 -0.66 12.37 9.37
CA THR A 158 0.12 11.12 9.43
C THR A 158 -0.41 10.10 8.42
N LEU A 159 -1.72 9.91 8.32
CA LEU A 159 -2.33 9.02 7.33
C LEU A 159 -1.95 9.45 5.90
N ARG A 160 -1.98 10.74 5.60
CA ARG A 160 -1.60 11.28 4.29
C ARG A 160 -0.13 11.01 3.96
N GLU A 161 0.77 11.12 4.93
CA GLU A 161 2.18 10.76 4.73
C GLU A 161 2.35 9.29 4.37
N GLU A 162 1.64 8.39 5.05
CA GLU A 162 1.64 6.96 4.74
C GLU A 162 1.10 6.67 3.33
N MET A 163 0.03 7.38 2.95
CA MET A 163 -0.56 7.32 1.61
C MET A 163 0.40 7.78 0.50
N THR A 164 1.49 8.49 0.81
CA THR A 164 2.54 8.79 -0.18
C THR A 164 3.42 7.58 -0.50
N GLN A 165 3.54 6.62 0.42
CA GLN A 165 4.44 5.47 0.30
C GLN A 165 3.70 4.20 -0.14
N ILE A 166 2.55 3.91 0.47
CA ILE A 166 1.80 2.65 0.31
C ILE A 166 1.43 2.32 -1.14
N PRO A 167 0.98 3.26 -2.00
CA PRO A 167 0.60 2.93 -3.37
C PRO A 167 1.73 2.27 -4.16
N GLN A 168 2.99 2.69 -3.95
CA GLN A 168 4.13 2.12 -4.67
C GLN A 168 4.49 0.71 -4.19
N ILE A 169 4.17 0.41 -2.93
CA ILE A 169 4.42 -0.90 -2.31
C ILE A 169 3.39 -1.89 -2.86
N ILE A 170 2.10 -1.56 -2.74
CA ILE A 170 0.99 -2.42 -3.21
C ILE A 170 1.09 -2.70 -4.71
N ARG A 171 1.39 -1.67 -5.51
CA ARG A 171 1.44 -1.81 -6.97
C ARG A 171 2.67 -2.55 -7.48
N PHE A 172 3.67 -2.80 -6.64
CA PHE A 172 4.86 -3.56 -7.04
C PHE A 172 4.53 -5.01 -7.42
N VAL A 173 3.65 -5.65 -6.64
CA VAL A 173 3.09 -6.98 -6.94
C VAL A 173 1.56 -6.86 -6.93
N TYR A 174 1.05 -6.02 -7.83
CA TYR A 174 -0.36 -5.63 -7.78
C TYR A 174 -1.35 -6.80 -7.90
N PRO A 175 -1.09 -7.87 -8.67
CA PRO A 175 -1.99 -9.02 -8.67
C PRO A 175 -2.24 -9.60 -7.29
N THR A 176 -1.19 -9.93 -6.56
CA THR A 176 -1.30 -10.52 -5.22
C THR A 176 -1.80 -9.50 -4.19
N CYS A 177 -1.22 -8.29 -4.18
CA CYS A 177 -1.53 -7.28 -3.17
C CYS A 177 -2.91 -6.64 -3.40
N GLY A 178 -3.28 -6.42 -4.67
CA GLY A 178 -4.58 -5.87 -5.07
C GLY A 178 -5.72 -6.86 -4.84
N GLU A 179 -5.49 -8.16 -5.09
CA GLU A 179 -6.45 -9.21 -4.73
C GLU A 179 -6.69 -9.28 -3.22
N PHE A 180 -5.62 -9.25 -2.42
CA PHE A 180 -5.74 -9.19 -0.97
C PHE A 180 -6.55 -7.98 -0.50
N LEU A 181 -6.22 -6.78 -0.96
CA LEU A 181 -6.93 -5.54 -0.62
C LEU A 181 -8.41 -5.60 -1.04
N LEU A 182 -8.69 -6.11 -2.25
CA LEU A 182 -10.05 -6.28 -2.75
C LEU A 182 -10.86 -7.25 -1.89
N ARG A 183 -10.28 -8.42 -1.56
CA ARG A 183 -10.91 -9.42 -0.71
C ARG A 183 -11.26 -8.84 0.65
N ARG A 184 -10.32 -8.15 1.30
CA ARG A 184 -10.56 -7.54 2.62
C ARG A 184 -11.64 -6.46 2.57
N PHE A 185 -11.66 -5.66 1.51
CA PHE A 185 -12.71 -4.66 1.31
C PHE A 185 -14.10 -5.29 1.16
N ILE A 186 -14.22 -6.37 0.39
CA ILE A 186 -15.49 -7.09 0.19
C ILE A 186 -15.96 -7.71 1.51
N GLU A 187 -15.06 -8.37 2.24
CA GLU A 187 -15.37 -8.95 3.57
C GLU A 187 -15.95 -7.90 4.51
N LEU A 188 -15.26 -6.77 4.71
CA LEU A 188 -15.74 -5.69 5.58
C LEU A 188 -17.02 -5.01 5.06
N SER A 189 -17.20 -4.92 3.73
CA SER A 189 -18.42 -4.37 3.15
C SER A 189 -19.62 -5.26 3.46
N ASN A 190 -19.44 -6.58 3.43
CA ASN A 190 -20.49 -7.54 3.78
C ASN A 190 -20.76 -7.52 5.30
N GLU A 191 -19.72 -7.44 6.13
CA GLU A 191 -19.86 -7.28 7.59
C GLU A 191 -20.69 -6.02 7.91
N TYR A 192 -20.37 -4.88 7.31
CA TYR A 192 -21.13 -3.63 7.45
C TYR A 192 -22.61 -3.76 7.06
N GLN A 193 -22.90 -4.41 5.94
CA GLN A 193 -24.29 -4.64 5.48
C GLN A 193 -25.08 -5.52 6.46
N VAL A 194 -24.43 -6.54 7.03
CA VAL A 194 -25.05 -7.43 8.03
C VAL A 194 -25.33 -6.67 9.33
N GLU A 195 -24.36 -5.90 9.84
CA GLU A 195 -24.58 -5.10 11.06
C GLU A 195 -25.67 -4.03 10.86
N LEU A 196 -25.74 -3.41 9.69
CA LEU A 196 -26.80 -2.46 9.37
C LEU A 196 -28.19 -3.13 9.30
N GLY A 197 -28.26 -4.34 8.73
CA GLY A 197 -29.49 -5.13 8.70
C GLY A 197 -30.02 -5.47 10.09
N LYS A 198 -29.14 -5.88 11.01
CA LYS A 198 -29.51 -6.15 12.42
C LYS A 198 -30.12 -4.92 13.09
N LEU A 199 -29.51 -3.75 12.88
CA LEU A 199 -29.99 -2.49 13.43
C LEU A 199 -31.42 -2.16 12.97
N PHE A 200 -31.77 -2.48 11.72
CA PHE A 200 -33.13 -2.28 11.20
C PHE A 200 -34.15 -3.30 11.70
N GLU A 201 -33.72 -4.54 11.95
CA GLU A 201 -34.58 -5.58 12.52
C GLU A 201 -34.91 -5.34 14.00
N GLY A 202 -34.00 -4.68 14.76
CA GLY A 202 -34.24 -4.23 16.13
C GLY A 202 -34.38 -5.36 17.16
N ASN A 203 -33.73 -6.50 16.92
CA ASN A 203 -33.85 -7.71 17.73
C ASN A 203 -32.73 -7.90 18.79
N GLY A 204 -31.66 -7.09 18.76
CA GLY A 204 -30.50 -7.20 19.63
C GLY A 204 -30.29 -6.05 20.62
N GLU A 205 -29.13 -6.05 21.28
CA GLU A 205 -28.71 -4.95 22.16
C GLU A 205 -28.27 -3.74 21.31
N LEU A 206 -29.14 -2.72 21.23
CA LEU A 206 -28.96 -1.54 20.39
C LEU A 206 -27.57 -0.87 20.51
N GLN A 207 -27.01 -0.85 21.72
CA GLN A 207 -25.72 -0.21 21.97
C GLN A 207 -24.53 -1.00 21.39
N GLU A 208 -24.61 -2.34 21.42
CA GLU A 208 -23.60 -3.22 20.82
C GLU A 208 -23.69 -3.17 19.28
N GLU A 209 -24.90 -3.18 18.73
CA GLU A 209 -25.14 -3.07 17.28
C GLU A 209 -24.61 -1.75 16.71
N ILE A 210 -24.83 -0.63 17.40
CA ILE A 210 -24.29 0.67 16.99
C ILE A 210 -22.75 0.66 17.04
N ALA A 211 -22.15 0.17 18.12
CA ALA A 211 -20.69 0.13 18.25
C ALA A 211 -20.03 -0.74 17.17
N ASN A 212 -20.61 -1.91 16.85
CA ASN A 212 -20.14 -2.79 15.79
C ASN A 212 -20.25 -2.13 14.40
N LEU A 213 -21.35 -1.41 14.16
CA LEU A 213 -21.58 -0.70 12.91
C LEU A 213 -20.63 0.49 12.73
N GLU A 214 -20.39 1.27 13.78
CA GLU A 214 -19.40 2.35 13.80
C GLU A 214 -18.01 1.80 13.48
N SER A 215 -17.56 0.79 14.24
CA SER A 215 -16.29 0.09 14.03
C SER A 215 -16.11 -0.40 12.58
N SER A 216 -17.13 -1.04 12.02
CA SER A 216 -17.11 -1.51 10.63
C SER A 216 -17.04 -0.35 9.63
N GLY A 217 -17.77 0.75 9.90
CA GLY A 217 -17.75 1.96 9.09
C GLY A 217 -16.39 2.65 9.06
N GLU A 218 -15.70 2.74 10.20
CA GLU A 218 -14.35 3.32 10.29
C GLU A 218 -13.31 2.46 9.56
N LYS A 219 -13.35 1.13 9.73
CA LYS A 219 -12.48 0.21 8.98
C LYS A 219 -12.68 0.35 7.47
N LEU A 220 -13.92 0.47 7.02
CA LEU A 220 -14.23 0.74 5.61
C LEU A 220 -13.69 2.10 5.16
N ALA A 221 -13.86 3.15 5.96
CA ALA A 221 -13.32 4.47 5.65
C ALA A 221 -11.79 4.41 5.41
N LEU A 222 -11.06 3.74 6.29
CA LEU A 222 -9.62 3.52 6.14
C LEU A 222 -9.27 2.77 4.86
N LEU A 223 -9.95 1.67 4.55
CA LEU A 223 -9.70 0.93 3.31
C LEU A 223 -10.00 1.77 2.07
N ILE A 224 -11.03 2.61 2.10
CA ILE A 224 -11.35 3.51 0.97
C ILE A 224 -10.25 4.55 0.77
N HIS A 225 -9.68 5.11 1.85
CA HIS A 225 -8.51 5.98 1.75
C HIS A 225 -7.31 5.26 1.13
N ILE A 226 -7.04 4.01 1.53
CA ILE A 226 -5.99 3.18 0.94
C ILE A 226 -6.27 2.95 -0.55
N ILE A 227 -7.48 2.48 -0.90
CA ILE A 227 -7.89 2.20 -2.28
C ILE A 227 -7.75 3.44 -3.16
N ALA A 228 -8.26 4.59 -2.72
CA ALA A 228 -8.20 5.84 -3.46
C ALA A 228 -6.75 6.23 -3.80
N ASN A 229 -5.83 6.11 -2.84
CA ASN A 229 -4.42 6.42 -3.08
C ASN A 229 -3.74 5.35 -3.95
N VAL A 230 -4.06 4.06 -3.74
CA VAL A 230 -3.56 2.95 -4.57
C VAL A 230 -3.92 3.19 -6.02
N ILE A 231 -5.20 3.41 -6.38
CA ILE A 231 -5.62 3.58 -7.79
C ILE A 231 -5.00 4.82 -8.44
N SER A 232 -4.69 5.86 -7.67
CA SER A 232 -3.97 7.06 -8.16
C SER A 232 -2.48 6.82 -8.44
N GLY A 233 -1.92 5.72 -7.93
CA GLY A 233 -0.51 5.35 -8.08
C GLY A 233 -0.02 5.23 -9.54
N GLN A 234 -0.93 5.10 -10.52
CA GLN A 234 -0.61 5.09 -11.95
C GLN A 234 0.20 6.32 -12.39
N SER A 235 -0.07 7.50 -11.81
CA SER A 235 0.62 8.75 -12.16
C SER A 235 2.13 8.71 -11.94
N PHE A 236 2.61 7.78 -11.10
CA PHE A 236 4.03 7.58 -10.81
C PHE A 236 4.65 6.43 -11.62
N MET A 237 3.83 5.63 -12.32
CA MET A 237 4.24 4.42 -13.05
C MET A 237 4.26 4.66 -14.57
N LEU A 238 5.07 5.64 -15.00
CA LEU A 238 5.21 6.03 -16.43
C LEU A 238 5.65 4.89 -17.37
N ILE A 239 6.19 3.78 -16.85
CA ILE A 239 6.90 2.77 -17.66
C ILE A 239 6.20 1.39 -17.69
N GLN A 240 5.23 1.09 -16.81
CA GLN A 240 4.67 -0.27 -16.69
C GLN A 240 3.20 -0.31 -16.21
N VAL A 241 2.27 0.36 -16.89
CA VAL A 241 0.84 0.04 -16.72
C VAL A 241 0.53 -1.21 -17.54
N THR A 242 0.46 -2.37 -16.89
CA THR A 242 0.05 -3.63 -17.54
C THR A 242 -1.47 -3.81 -17.50
N SER A 243 -2.04 -4.66 -18.35
CA SER A 243 -3.49 -4.99 -18.35
C SER A 243 -4.01 -5.39 -16.97
N ASN A 244 -3.21 -6.13 -16.20
CA ASN A 244 -3.54 -6.54 -14.84
C ASN A 244 -3.73 -5.34 -13.90
N HIS A 245 -3.01 -4.22 -14.08
CA HIS A 245 -3.19 -3.05 -13.24
C HIS A 245 -4.55 -2.39 -13.43
N ASN A 246 -5.00 -2.29 -14.69
CA ASN A 246 -6.32 -1.75 -15.01
C ASN A 246 -7.44 -2.63 -14.45
N PHE A 247 -7.24 -3.96 -14.42
CA PHE A 247 -8.21 -4.89 -13.84
C PHE A 247 -8.43 -4.61 -12.35
N TYR A 248 -7.38 -4.55 -11.53
CA TYR A 248 -7.53 -4.30 -10.09
C TYR A 248 -8.02 -2.87 -9.80
N ASP A 249 -7.57 -1.86 -10.55
CA ASP A 249 -8.09 -0.50 -10.40
C ASP A 249 -9.61 -0.44 -10.66
N ALA A 250 -10.09 -1.13 -11.70
CA ALA A 250 -11.50 -1.21 -12.02
C ALA A 250 -12.30 -1.97 -10.96
N GLN A 251 -11.80 -3.13 -10.49
CA GLN A 251 -12.49 -3.92 -9.47
C GLN A 251 -12.57 -3.19 -8.13
N LEU A 252 -11.48 -2.59 -7.66
CA LEU A 252 -11.47 -1.81 -6.42
C LEU A 252 -12.42 -0.61 -6.54
N SER A 253 -12.35 0.14 -7.65
CA SER A 253 -13.23 1.29 -7.88
C SER A 253 -14.71 0.89 -7.93
N ARG A 254 -15.02 -0.23 -8.61
CA ARG A 254 -16.38 -0.77 -8.69
C ARG A 254 -16.94 -1.09 -7.31
N ASN A 255 -16.17 -1.77 -6.46
CA ASN A 255 -16.65 -2.17 -5.13
C ASN A 255 -16.88 -0.97 -4.22
N VAL A 256 -16.01 0.06 -4.27
CA VAL A 256 -16.26 1.33 -3.56
C VAL A 256 -17.54 2.00 -4.05
N LEU A 257 -17.77 2.08 -5.37
CA LEU A 257 -19.00 2.67 -5.93
C LEU A 257 -20.26 1.86 -5.57
N GLN A 258 -20.16 0.54 -5.48
CA GLN A 258 -21.26 -0.31 -5.02
C GLN A 258 -21.63 -0.03 -3.57
N LEU A 259 -20.63 0.14 -2.69
CA LEU A 259 -20.85 0.52 -1.29
C LEU A 259 -21.48 1.91 -1.16
N VAL A 260 -21.06 2.88 -1.98
CA VAL A 260 -21.70 4.21 -2.04
C VAL A 260 -23.18 4.09 -2.41
N ASN A 261 -23.49 3.35 -3.48
CA ASN A 261 -24.87 3.16 -3.93
C ASN A 261 -25.73 2.49 -2.85
N TYR A 262 -25.17 1.50 -2.14
CA TYR A 262 -25.84 0.86 -1.01
C TYR A 262 -26.16 1.88 0.10
N CYS A 263 -25.17 2.64 0.57
CA CYS A 263 -25.39 3.64 1.63
C CYS A 263 -26.44 4.70 1.21
N MET A 264 -26.44 5.11 -0.06
CA MET A 264 -27.45 6.03 -0.60
C MET A 264 -28.86 5.44 -0.62
N GLN A 265 -29.00 4.16 -0.96
CA GLN A 265 -30.29 3.46 -0.96
C GLN A 265 -30.85 3.33 0.46
N GLU A 266 -30.00 3.01 1.44
CA GLU A 266 -30.39 2.90 2.84
C GLU A 266 -30.79 4.26 3.43
N GLN A 267 -30.10 5.34 3.01
CA GLN A 267 -30.50 6.69 3.38
C GLN A 267 -31.88 7.07 2.82
N GLN A 268 -32.21 6.66 1.60
CA GLN A 268 -33.52 6.94 0.99
C GLN A 268 -34.64 6.08 1.60
N SER A 269 -34.35 4.83 1.93
CA SER A 269 -35.35 3.85 2.38
C SER A 269 -35.62 3.94 3.89
N HIS A 270 -34.56 4.07 4.68
CA HIS A 270 -34.60 3.99 6.15
C HIS A 270 -34.20 5.31 6.83
N GLY A 271 -33.78 6.34 6.07
CA GLY A 271 -33.29 7.60 6.62
C GLY A 271 -31.92 7.50 7.31
N TYR A 272 -31.27 6.34 7.23
CA TYR A 272 -29.98 6.07 7.86
C TYR A 272 -28.86 6.85 7.18
N ARG A 273 -27.97 7.47 7.97
CA ARG A 273 -26.75 8.10 7.47
C ARG A 273 -25.55 7.29 7.94
N CYS A 274 -24.65 6.99 7.02
CA CYS A 274 -23.43 6.29 7.35
C CYS A 274 -22.51 7.14 8.23
N HIS A 275 -21.54 6.49 8.86
CA HIS A 275 -20.58 7.13 9.73
C HIS A 275 -19.86 8.32 9.04
N PRO A 276 -19.61 9.46 9.73
CA PRO A 276 -19.01 10.64 9.10
C PRO A 276 -17.65 10.38 8.46
N GLN A 277 -16.80 9.55 9.06
CA GLN A 277 -15.51 9.19 8.46
C GLN A 277 -15.69 8.42 7.14
N LEU A 278 -16.74 7.60 7.03
CA LEU A 278 -17.05 6.87 5.80
C LEU A 278 -17.52 7.84 4.69
N GLU A 279 -18.33 8.85 5.03
CA GLU A 279 -18.69 9.93 4.09
C GLU A 279 -17.46 10.71 3.60
N VAL A 280 -16.55 11.07 4.51
CA VAL A 280 -15.28 11.76 4.18
C VAL A 280 -14.40 10.88 3.29
N ALA A 281 -14.35 9.58 3.53
CA ALA A 281 -13.62 8.64 2.70
C ALA A 281 -14.21 8.53 1.28
N PHE A 282 -15.53 8.50 1.14
CA PHE A 282 -16.19 8.55 -0.18
C PHE A 282 -15.84 9.83 -0.93
N LEU A 283 -15.91 11.00 -0.28
CA LEU A 283 -15.53 12.28 -0.89
C LEU A 283 -14.07 12.27 -1.35
N SER A 284 -13.17 11.78 -0.50
CA SER A 284 -11.75 11.64 -0.81
C SER A 284 -11.52 10.72 -2.02
N PHE A 285 -12.23 9.59 -2.06
CA PHE A 285 -12.22 8.68 -3.20
C PHE A 285 -12.68 9.36 -4.48
N PHE A 286 -13.83 10.07 -4.48
CA PHE A 286 -14.33 10.74 -5.68
C PHE A 286 -13.38 11.82 -6.20
N LEU A 287 -12.75 12.60 -5.32
CA LEU A 287 -11.76 13.61 -5.70
C LEU A 287 -10.57 12.97 -6.41
N ILE A 288 -10.03 11.88 -5.85
CA ILE A 288 -8.87 11.19 -6.41
C ILE A 288 -9.25 10.42 -7.69
N PHE A 289 -10.40 9.74 -7.68
CA PHE A 289 -10.94 8.99 -8.82
C PHE A 289 -11.15 9.91 -10.02
N ARG A 290 -11.80 11.07 -9.80
CA ARG A 290 -11.99 12.09 -10.84
C ARG A 290 -10.65 12.55 -11.40
N ARG A 291 -9.69 12.93 -10.55
CA ARG A 291 -8.35 13.37 -10.99
C ARG A 291 -7.62 12.31 -11.82
N THR A 292 -7.79 11.04 -11.48
CA THR A 292 -7.03 9.92 -12.05
C THR A 292 -7.63 9.43 -13.38
N PHE A 293 -8.95 9.22 -13.40
CA PHE A 293 -9.67 8.57 -14.51
C PHE A 293 -10.59 9.51 -15.29
N VAL A 294 -11.03 10.61 -14.69
CA VAL A 294 -11.95 11.59 -15.30
C VAL A 294 -11.22 12.92 -15.47
N ASN A 295 -10.07 12.88 -16.14
CA ASN A 295 -9.32 14.07 -16.52
C ASN A 295 -9.59 14.39 -17.99
N ASP A 296 -10.08 15.60 -18.23
CA ASP A 296 -10.41 16.16 -19.54
C ASP A 296 -9.30 15.92 -20.57
N GLN A 297 -8.01 16.06 -20.22
CA GLN A 297 -6.93 15.87 -21.18
C GLN A 297 -6.81 14.43 -21.70
N LYS A 298 -7.04 13.41 -20.85
CA LYS A 298 -7.03 11.99 -21.27
C LYS A 298 -8.32 11.62 -22.01
N SER A 299 -9.46 12.12 -21.53
CA SER A 299 -10.75 11.95 -22.20
C SER A 299 -10.76 12.60 -23.59
N PHE A 300 -10.17 13.79 -23.74
CA PHE A 300 -9.97 14.44 -25.03
C PHE A 300 -8.98 13.70 -25.91
N ALA A 301 -7.93 13.06 -25.36
CA ALA A 301 -7.05 12.20 -26.16
C ALA A 301 -7.76 10.94 -26.65
N ILE A 302 -8.66 10.35 -25.85
CA ILE A 302 -9.51 9.22 -26.27
C ILE A 302 -10.51 9.65 -27.34
N ILE A 303 -11.18 10.77 -27.15
CA ILE A 303 -12.12 11.32 -28.13
C ILE A 303 -11.39 11.70 -29.42
N ARG A 304 -10.21 12.32 -29.32
CA ARG A 304 -9.40 12.71 -30.49
C ARG A 304 -8.88 11.49 -31.24
N GLU A 305 -8.35 10.46 -30.55
CA GLU A 305 -8.01 9.18 -31.19
C GLU A 305 -9.23 8.52 -31.84
N TYR A 306 -10.41 8.56 -31.21
CA TYR A 306 -11.64 8.03 -31.79
C TYR A 306 -12.10 8.83 -33.03
N GLU A 307 -11.97 10.15 -33.01
CA GLU A 307 -12.24 11.04 -34.15
C GLU A 307 -11.24 10.83 -35.29
N ASP A 308 -9.95 10.67 -34.97
CA ASP A 308 -8.88 10.35 -35.92
C ASP A 308 -9.10 8.96 -36.56
N CYS A 309 -9.65 8.01 -35.80
CA CYS A 309 -10.03 6.68 -36.27
C CYS A 309 -11.35 6.63 -37.05
N LYS A 310 -12.12 7.71 -37.17
CA LYS A 310 -13.31 7.70 -38.05
C LYS A 310 -12.97 7.36 -39.51
N ASN A 311 -11.71 7.51 -39.92
CA ASN A 311 -11.18 7.14 -41.24
C ASN A 311 -10.04 6.09 -41.19
N GLY A 312 -9.79 5.43 -40.05
CA GLY A 312 -8.65 4.52 -39.84
C GLY A 312 -9.01 3.28 -39.01
N PRO A 313 -8.10 2.30 -38.86
CA PRO A 313 -8.33 1.13 -38.01
C PRO A 313 -8.47 1.53 -36.53
N ILE A 314 -9.21 0.73 -35.77
CA ILE A 314 -9.44 0.93 -34.32
C ILE A 314 -8.07 0.90 -33.60
N PRO A 315 -7.79 1.80 -32.64
CA PRO A 315 -6.53 1.79 -31.91
C PRO A 315 -6.39 0.49 -31.10
N GLN A 316 -5.20 -0.12 -31.10
CA GLN A 316 -4.88 -1.36 -30.37
C GLN A 316 -5.32 -1.36 -28.89
N ARG A 317 -5.34 -0.21 -28.22
CA ARG A 317 -5.79 -0.12 -26.81
C ARG A 317 -7.30 -0.30 -26.63
N ALA A 318 -8.07 -0.14 -27.69
CA ALA A 318 -9.53 -0.28 -27.74
C ALA A 318 -9.97 -1.57 -28.44
N GLU A 319 -9.03 -2.38 -28.93
CA GLU A 319 -9.31 -3.71 -29.45
C GLU A 319 -9.82 -4.59 -28.29
N VAL A 320 -11.11 -4.91 -28.34
CA VAL A 320 -11.68 -5.95 -27.49
C VAL A 320 -11.19 -7.28 -28.05
N PRO A 321 -10.42 -8.09 -27.30
CA PRO A 321 -10.02 -9.39 -27.80
C PRO A 321 -11.27 -10.21 -28.12
N PRO A 322 -11.28 -10.98 -29.21
CA PRO A 322 -12.44 -11.79 -29.57
C PRO A 322 -12.77 -12.70 -28.39
N ILE A 323 -14.01 -12.60 -27.90
CA ILE A 323 -14.57 -13.55 -26.97
C ILE A 323 -14.48 -14.89 -27.69
N PHE A 324 -13.63 -15.79 -27.20
CA PHE A 324 -13.66 -17.19 -27.65
C PHE A 324 -15.08 -17.69 -27.38
N GLY A 325 -15.85 -17.87 -28.46
CA GLY A 325 -17.21 -18.36 -28.41
C GLY A 325 -17.24 -19.83 -27.99
N MET A 326 -18.30 -20.14 -27.24
CA MET A 326 -19.02 -21.42 -27.07
C MET A 326 -18.24 -22.73 -27.16
#